data_AF-A0A7W0TIK4-F1
#
_entry.id   AF-A0A7W0TIK4-F1
#
_cell.length_a   1.000
_cell.length_b   1.000
_cell.length_c   1.000
_cell.angle_alpha   90.00
_cell.angle_beta   90.00
_cell.angle_gamma   90.00
#
_symmetry.space_group_name_H-M   'P 1'
#
loop_
_entity.id
_entity.type
_entity.pdbx_description
1 polymer ?
#
loop_
_entity_poly.entity_id
_entity_poly.type
_entity_poly.pdbx_seq_one_letter_code
_entity_poly.pdbx_strand_id
1 'polypeptide(L)'
;MCFKNLPIEFDEGGVATLRGGIPDPYSVTVSKPDAGLSNDEQREQIERLVASNGHVHEMNMDPVTRVAGAIAVNIAANLEDGTYLDARSQATLFRGYEVILMGRDPRDAIFVSSRACGVCGGVHAHCSAYAIEMAMGIETPPLGTVVRNLGEAAEMGYDNPLHLYLLAGPDYSEIVVKATNPEIWKKAKRWLCPGVEHHGFRTMADLMTALNPLTGALYREGLDFTRLAREM
;
A
#
# COMPACT_ATOMS: atom_id res chain seq x y z
N MET A 1 -14.72 17.85 -14.48
CA MET A 1 -13.38 17.97 -15.10
C MET A 1 -13.41 17.25 -16.44
N CYS A 2 -13.42 17.95 -17.57
CA CYS A 2 -13.32 17.29 -18.88
C CYS A 2 -11.88 16.78 -19.10
N PHE A 3 -11.71 15.50 -19.47
CA PHE A 3 -10.43 14.90 -19.87
C PHE A 3 -9.70 15.64 -21.02
N LYS A 4 -10.31 16.68 -21.61
CA LYS A 4 -9.75 17.50 -22.70
C LYS A 4 -8.36 18.08 -22.38
N ASN A 5 -8.09 18.36 -21.10
CA ASN A 5 -6.84 18.97 -20.65
C ASN A 5 -5.80 17.96 -20.16
N LEU A 6 -6.13 16.67 -20.11
CA LEU A 6 -5.15 15.65 -19.74
C LEU A 6 -4.32 15.29 -20.99
N PRO A 7 -3.02 15.01 -20.83
CA PRO A 7 -2.11 14.65 -21.91
C PRO A 7 -2.35 13.21 -22.40
N ILE A 8 -3.60 12.78 -22.44
CA ILE A 8 -4.02 11.44 -22.81
C ILE A 8 -4.84 11.49 -24.11
N GLU A 9 -4.73 10.43 -24.90
CA GLU A 9 -5.57 10.11 -26.05
C GLU A 9 -6.12 8.69 -25.87
N PHE A 10 -7.21 8.38 -26.57
CA PHE A 10 -7.86 7.07 -26.49
C PHE A 10 -7.89 6.45 -27.87
N ASP A 11 -7.56 5.17 -27.98
CA ASP A 11 -7.75 4.41 -29.22
C ASP A 11 -9.22 4.02 -29.43
N GLU A 12 -9.52 3.36 -30.55
CA GLU A 12 -10.88 2.89 -30.88
C GLU A 12 -11.43 1.87 -29.87
N GLY A 13 -10.56 1.22 -29.09
CA GLY A 13 -10.91 0.31 -28.00
C GLY A 13 -11.07 0.99 -26.63
N GLY A 14 -10.85 2.31 -26.56
CA GLY A 14 -10.90 3.07 -25.30
C GLY A 14 -9.65 2.90 -24.43
N VAL A 15 -8.55 2.39 -24.96
CA VAL A 15 -7.27 2.32 -24.25
C VAL A 15 -6.64 3.70 -24.24
N ALA A 16 -6.34 4.21 -23.04
CA ALA A 16 -5.71 5.51 -22.88
C ALA A 16 -4.19 5.43 -23.06
N THR A 17 -3.61 6.31 -23.89
CA THR A 17 -2.15 6.48 -24.05
C THR A 17 -1.77 7.93 -23.80
N LEU A 18 -0.51 8.19 -23.40
CA LEU A 18 0.01 9.55 -23.36
C LEU A 18 0.18 10.08 -24.78
N ARG A 19 -0.20 11.35 -25.00
CA ARG A 19 0.03 12.04 -26.27
C ARG A 19 1.53 12.07 -26.56
N GLY A 20 1.90 11.75 -27.81
CA GLY A 20 3.30 11.60 -28.23
C GLY A 20 4.19 12.80 -27.84
N GLY A 21 5.40 12.49 -27.36
CA GLY A 21 6.42 13.48 -26.98
C GLY A 21 6.40 13.89 -25.50
N ILE A 22 5.43 13.42 -24.71
CA ILE A 22 5.39 13.64 -23.27
C ILE A 22 6.13 12.48 -22.59
N PRO A 23 7.26 12.73 -21.90
CA PRO A 23 7.94 11.68 -21.14
C PRO A 23 7.01 11.20 -20.04
N ASP A 24 6.86 9.89 -19.91
CA ASP A 24 6.14 9.28 -18.80
C ASP A 24 6.94 9.52 -17.51
N PRO A 25 6.50 10.40 -16.60
CA PRO A 25 7.25 10.71 -15.39
C PRO A 25 7.26 9.52 -14.40
N TYR A 26 6.46 8.50 -14.67
CA TYR A 26 6.41 7.24 -13.94
C TYR A 26 7.08 6.10 -14.69
N SER A 27 7.79 6.38 -15.80
CA SER A 27 8.55 5.34 -16.50
C SER A 27 9.60 4.79 -15.56
N VAL A 28 9.36 3.60 -15.03
CA VAL A 28 10.32 2.86 -14.24
C VAL A 28 11.11 1.94 -15.16
N THR A 29 12.42 1.87 -14.98
CA THR A 29 13.21 0.78 -15.53
C THR A 29 12.83 -0.48 -14.76
N VAL A 30 11.77 -1.15 -15.21
CA VAL A 30 11.45 -2.49 -14.72
C VAL A 30 12.52 -3.41 -15.27
N SER A 31 13.29 -4.05 -14.39
CA SER A 31 13.88 -5.34 -14.73
C SER A 31 12.70 -6.28 -14.95
N LYS A 32 12.16 -6.32 -16.17
CA LYS A 32 11.28 -7.41 -16.54
C LYS A 32 12.10 -8.68 -16.28
N PRO A 33 11.62 -9.63 -15.47
CA PRO A 33 12.24 -10.95 -15.45
C PRO A 33 12.32 -11.40 -16.90
N ASP A 34 13.50 -11.88 -17.31
CA ASP A 34 13.75 -12.30 -18.67
C ASP A 34 12.68 -13.34 -19.03
N ALA A 35 11.67 -12.93 -19.81
CA ALA A 35 10.47 -13.71 -20.07
C ALA A 35 10.74 -14.78 -21.13
N GLY A 36 11.91 -15.42 -21.07
CA GLY A 36 12.26 -16.58 -21.87
C GLY A 36 11.47 -17.83 -21.45
N LEU A 37 10.80 -17.78 -20.30
CA LEU A 37 9.95 -18.84 -19.76
C LEU A 37 8.55 -18.28 -19.48
N SER A 38 7.54 -19.09 -19.80
CA SER A 38 6.18 -18.89 -19.32
C SER A 38 6.10 -19.05 -17.80
N ASN A 39 5.03 -18.55 -17.18
CA ASN A 39 4.79 -18.70 -15.74
C ASN A 39 4.81 -20.18 -15.28
N ASP A 40 4.30 -21.09 -16.12
CA ASP A 40 4.30 -22.53 -15.80
C ASP A 40 5.72 -23.13 -15.88
N GLU A 41 6.51 -22.74 -16.88
CA GLU A 41 7.90 -23.17 -17.01
C GLU A 41 8.78 -22.63 -15.86
N GLN A 42 8.56 -21.37 -15.47
CA GLN A 42 9.23 -20.77 -14.32
C GLN A 42 8.85 -21.50 -13.02
N ARG A 43 7.57 -21.88 -12.86
CA ARG A 43 7.11 -22.68 -11.72
C ARG A 43 7.79 -24.06 -11.68
N GLU A 44 7.79 -24.78 -12.79
CA GLU A 44 8.40 -26.11 -12.87
C GLU A 44 9.92 -26.05 -12.63
N GLN A 45 10.58 -24.97 -13.06
CA GLN A 45 11.99 -24.74 -12.76
C GLN A 45 12.22 -24.52 -11.26
N ILE A 46 11.39 -23.69 -10.61
CA ILE A 46 11.49 -23.44 -9.16
C ILE A 46 11.22 -24.72 -8.38
N GLU A 47 10.18 -25.48 -8.73
CA GLU A 47 9.86 -26.76 -8.09
C GLU A 47 11.04 -27.74 -8.19
N ARG A 48 11.69 -27.81 -9.36
CA ARG A 48 12.92 -28.59 -9.55
C ARG A 48 14.07 -28.08 -8.70
N LEU A 49 14.29 -26.77 -8.63
CA LEU A 49 15.36 -26.18 -7.82
C LEU A 49 15.13 -26.44 -6.33
N VAL A 50 13.91 -26.27 -5.82
CA VAL A 50 13.54 -26.57 -4.44
C VAL A 50 13.75 -28.07 -4.12
N ALA A 51 13.40 -28.97 -5.04
CA ALA A 51 13.58 -30.41 -4.83
C ALA A 51 15.04 -30.86 -4.90
N SER A 52 15.89 -30.16 -5.66
CA SER A 52 17.26 -30.58 -5.97
C SER A 52 18.35 -29.81 -5.23
N ASN A 53 18.06 -28.61 -4.73
CA ASN A 53 19.00 -27.72 -4.06
C ASN A 53 18.56 -27.46 -2.61
N GLY A 54 19.32 -27.98 -1.65
CA GLY A 54 19.05 -27.83 -0.22
C GLY A 54 19.15 -26.40 0.33
N HIS A 55 19.57 -25.43 -0.49
CA HIS A 55 19.64 -24.01 -0.14
C HIS A 55 18.46 -23.18 -0.67
N VAL A 56 17.63 -23.76 -1.55
CA VAL A 56 16.44 -23.10 -2.08
C VAL A 56 15.23 -23.51 -1.27
N HIS A 57 14.54 -22.53 -0.70
CA HIS A 57 13.38 -22.74 0.17
C HIS A 57 12.16 -21.98 -0.32
N GLU A 58 11.01 -22.64 -0.28
CA GLU A 58 9.72 -21.97 -0.36
C GLU A 58 9.27 -21.50 1.03
N MET A 59 8.78 -20.27 1.09
CA MET A 59 8.13 -19.72 2.27
C MET A 59 6.78 -19.14 1.86
N ASN A 60 5.75 -19.44 2.65
CA ASN A 60 4.40 -18.95 2.45
C ASN A 60 3.97 -18.10 3.66
N MET A 61 3.50 -16.89 3.37
CA MET A 61 2.91 -15.97 4.34
C MET A 61 1.42 -15.82 3.99
N ASP A 62 0.59 -16.67 4.59
CA ASP A 62 -0.87 -16.65 4.44
C ASP A 62 -1.55 -16.84 5.81
N PRO A 63 -2.22 -15.81 6.37
CA PRO A 63 -2.32 -14.46 5.85
C PRO A 63 -1.06 -13.62 6.12
N VAL A 64 -0.77 -12.67 5.24
CA VAL A 64 0.05 -11.51 5.63
C VAL A 64 -0.76 -10.69 6.64
N THR A 65 -0.14 -10.36 7.78
CA THR A 65 -0.79 -9.61 8.86
C THR A 65 -0.42 -8.12 8.82
N ARG A 66 -1.11 -7.29 9.60
CA ARG A 66 -0.93 -5.82 9.65
C ARG A 66 -1.11 -5.15 8.27
N VAL A 67 -2.03 -5.66 7.48
CA VAL A 67 -2.49 -5.08 6.21
C VAL A 67 -4.02 -5.07 6.17
N ALA A 68 -4.60 -4.24 5.30
CA ALA A 68 -6.04 -4.25 5.06
C ALA A 68 -6.40 -5.30 3.99
N GLY A 69 -7.42 -6.11 4.27
CA GLY A 69 -7.88 -7.16 3.36
C GLY A 69 -7.16 -8.49 3.58
N ALA A 70 -7.11 -9.31 2.53
CA ALA A 70 -6.56 -10.66 2.59
C ALA A 70 -5.59 -10.86 1.42
N ILE A 71 -4.32 -11.03 1.77
CA ILE A 71 -3.23 -11.24 0.83
C ILE A 71 -2.35 -12.37 1.34
N ALA A 72 -1.96 -13.25 0.43
CA ALA A 72 -0.95 -14.27 0.63
C ALA A 72 0.28 -13.92 -0.22
N VAL A 73 1.46 -14.16 0.32
CA VAL A 73 2.72 -14.00 -0.41
C VAL A 73 3.52 -15.29 -0.33
N ASN A 74 3.79 -15.88 -1.50
CA ASN A 74 4.63 -17.07 -1.64
C ASN A 74 5.95 -16.67 -2.27
N ILE A 75 7.06 -17.06 -1.66
CA ILE A 75 8.40 -16.75 -2.15
C ILE A 75 9.23 -18.01 -2.28
N ALA A 76 10.09 -18.05 -3.29
CA ALA A 76 11.18 -19.01 -3.38
C ALA A 76 12.50 -18.23 -3.24
N ALA A 77 13.31 -18.59 -2.24
CA ALA A 77 14.57 -17.89 -1.95
C ALA A 77 15.73 -18.88 -1.91
N ASN A 78 16.85 -18.49 -2.52
CA ASN A 78 18.15 -19.12 -2.26
C ASN A 78 18.77 -18.45 -1.03
N LEU A 79 18.81 -19.18 0.09
CA LEU A 79 19.32 -18.66 1.36
C LEU A 79 20.85 -18.60 1.43
N GLU A 80 21.56 -19.31 0.56
CA GLU A 80 23.02 -19.23 0.46
C GLU A 80 23.44 -17.91 -0.21
N ASP A 81 22.82 -17.59 -1.35
CA ASP A 81 23.11 -16.36 -2.09
C ASP A 81 22.36 -15.13 -1.56
N GLY A 82 21.35 -15.35 -0.70
CA GLY A 82 20.48 -14.29 -0.21
C GLY A 82 19.60 -13.67 -1.30
N THR A 83 19.21 -14.46 -2.31
CA THR A 83 18.45 -14.01 -3.48
C THR A 83 17.05 -14.60 -3.52
N TYR A 84 16.09 -13.82 -4.02
CA TYR A 84 14.74 -14.31 -4.31
C TYR A 84 14.66 -14.75 -5.76
N LEU A 85 14.23 -15.99 -5.98
CA LEU A 85 14.04 -16.58 -7.30
C LEU A 85 12.63 -16.33 -7.84
N ASP A 86 11.66 -16.20 -6.92
CA ASP A 86 10.26 -15.95 -7.23
C ASP A 86 9.53 -15.29 -6.06
N ALA A 87 8.51 -14.50 -6.39
CA ALA A 87 7.60 -13.89 -5.45
C ALA A 87 6.22 -13.76 -6.08
N ARG A 88 5.23 -14.44 -5.49
CA ARG A 88 3.85 -14.48 -5.94
C ARG A 88 2.96 -13.81 -4.89
N SER A 89 2.24 -12.78 -5.33
CA SER A 89 1.21 -12.11 -4.54
C SER A 89 -0.16 -12.63 -4.96
N GLN A 90 -0.96 -13.04 -3.98
CA GLN A 90 -2.32 -13.53 -4.22
C GLN A 90 -3.31 -12.78 -3.34
N ALA A 91 -4.27 -12.10 -3.96
CA ALA A 91 -5.46 -11.65 -3.26
C ALA A 91 -6.37 -12.86 -2.98
N THR A 92 -6.67 -13.11 -1.72
CA THR A 92 -7.44 -14.29 -1.29
C THR A 92 -8.92 -13.98 -1.06
N LEU A 93 -9.37 -12.78 -1.45
CA LEU A 93 -10.75 -12.30 -1.28
C LEU A 93 -11.27 -11.60 -2.55
N PHE A 94 -12.51 -11.91 -2.92
CA PHE A 94 -13.26 -11.22 -3.97
C PHE A 94 -14.67 -10.89 -3.50
N ARG A 95 -15.17 -9.68 -3.83
CA ARG A 95 -16.53 -9.23 -3.49
C ARG A 95 -17.37 -8.76 -4.68
N GLY A 96 -16.76 -8.45 -5.84
CA GLY A 96 -17.49 -8.13 -7.07
C GLY A 96 -18.27 -6.81 -7.08
N TYR A 97 -17.72 -5.73 -6.53
CA TYR A 97 -18.39 -4.41 -6.48
C TYR A 97 -18.83 -3.89 -7.86
N GLU A 98 -18.04 -4.11 -8.91
CA GLU A 98 -18.37 -3.69 -10.27
C GLU A 98 -19.64 -4.38 -10.78
N VAL A 99 -19.77 -5.68 -10.51
CA VAL A 99 -20.98 -6.47 -10.82
C VAL A 99 -22.16 -5.99 -10.00
N ILE A 100 -21.95 -5.72 -8.70
CA ILE A 100 -23.00 -5.22 -7.79
C ILE A 100 -23.56 -3.88 -8.26
N LEU A 101 -22.74 -3.01 -8.86
CA LEU A 101 -23.14 -1.69 -9.32
C LEU A 101 -23.94 -1.71 -10.63
N MET A 102 -23.86 -2.79 -11.41
CA MET A 102 -24.59 -2.91 -12.67
C MET A 102 -26.11 -2.78 -12.47
N GLY A 103 -26.73 -1.90 -13.25
CA GLY A 103 -28.18 -1.66 -13.21
C GLY A 103 -28.69 -0.89 -11.99
N ARG A 104 -27.80 -0.44 -11.09
CA ARG A 104 -28.18 0.45 -9.98
C ARG A 104 -28.31 1.89 -10.44
N ASP A 105 -29.05 2.66 -9.65
CA ASP A 105 -29.06 4.11 -9.81
C ASP A 105 -27.64 4.66 -9.57
N PRO A 106 -27.08 5.49 -10.48
CA PRO A 106 -25.74 6.04 -10.30
C PRO A 106 -25.55 6.75 -8.95
N ARG A 107 -26.60 7.36 -8.39
CA ARG A 107 -26.53 8.08 -7.11
C ARG A 107 -26.22 7.16 -5.92
N ASP A 108 -26.56 5.87 -6.02
CA ASP A 108 -26.26 4.88 -4.99
C ASP A 108 -24.79 4.44 -5.03
N ALA A 109 -24.09 4.66 -6.15
CA ALA A 109 -22.73 4.17 -6.34
C ALA A 109 -21.76 4.73 -5.29
N ILE A 110 -21.96 5.97 -4.83
CA ILE A 110 -21.15 6.62 -3.78
C ILE A 110 -21.21 5.83 -2.47
N PHE A 111 -22.41 5.39 -2.08
CA PHE A 111 -22.62 4.63 -0.85
C PHE A 111 -22.13 3.19 -1.00
N VAL A 112 -22.34 2.57 -2.16
CA VAL A 112 -21.90 1.20 -2.40
C VAL A 112 -20.37 1.12 -2.49
N SER A 113 -19.73 1.99 -3.29
CA SER A 113 -18.27 1.97 -3.51
C SER A 113 -17.47 2.25 -2.23
N SER A 114 -17.97 3.10 -1.33
CA SER A 114 -17.29 3.37 -0.04
C SER A 114 -17.14 2.15 0.85
N ARG A 115 -17.87 1.07 0.60
CA ARG A 115 -17.70 -0.20 1.34
C ARG A 115 -16.65 -1.11 0.70
N ALA A 116 -16.07 -0.71 -0.43
CA ALA A 116 -14.95 -1.41 -1.04
C ALA A 116 -13.73 -1.45 -0.11
N CYS A 117 -13.49 -0.42 0.71
CA CYS A 117 -12.44 -0.46 1.72
C CYS A 117 -12.92 0.16 3.02
N GLY A 118 -12.65 -0.51 4.15
CA GLY A 118 -12.96 0.03 5.49
C GLY A 118 -11.89 0.99 6.02
N VAL A 119 -10.74 1.07 5.35
CA VAL A 119 -9.72 2.10 5.59
C VAL A 119 -10.06 3.27 4.68
N CYS A 120 -9.65 3.27 3.41
CA CYS A 120 -9.88 4.36 2.45
C CYS A 120 -11.29 4.42 1.82
N GLY A 121 -12.34 4.18 2.62
CA GLY A 121 -13.73 4.18 2.13
C GLY A 121 -14.20 5.55 1.62
N GLY A 122 -13.77 6.63 2.27
CA GLY A 122 -14.06 8.00 1.85
C GLY A 122 -13.57 8.28 0.44
N VAL A 123 -12.34 7.86 0.13
CA VAL A 123 -11.70 8.01 -1.19
C VAL A 123 -12.54 7.36 -2.29
N HIS A 124 -13.08 6.16 -2.06
CA HIS A 124 -13.96 5.49 -3.01
C HIS A 124 -15.29 6.22 -3.23
N ALA A 125 -15.85 6.83 -2.18
CA ALA A 125 -17.05 7.66 -2.29
C ALA A 125 -16.77 8.93 -3.10
N HIS A 126 -15.68 9.64 -2.82
CA HIS A 126 -15.30 10.86 -3.52
C HIS A 126 -14.98 10.60 -5.00
N CYS A 127 -14.24 9.54 -5.30
CA CYS A 127 -13.99 9.10 -6.67
C CYS A 127 -15.29 8.80 -7.43
N SER A 128 -16.22 8.08 -6.79
CA SER A 128 -17.54 7.79 -7.37
C SER A 128 -18.34 9.07 -7.65
N ALA A 129 -18.35 10.02 -6.71
CA ALA A 129 -19.02 11.31 -6.89
C ALA A 129 -18.44 12.09 -8.09
N TYR A 130 -17.11 12.16 -8.22
CA TYR A 130 -16.46 12.80 -9.37
C TYR A 130 -16.82 12.14 -10.70
N ALA A 131 -16.90 10.81 -10.75
CA ALA A 131 -17.29 10.08 -11.95
C ALA A 131 -18.74 10.39 -12.36
N ILE A 132 -19.67 10.40 -11.40
CA ILE A 132 -21.09 10.70 -11.65
C ILE A 132 -21.28 12.15 -12.08
N GLU A 133 -20.65 13.09 -11.38
CA GLU A 133 -20.73 14.52 -11.71
C GLU A 133 -20.22 14.79 -13.12
N MET A 134 -19.13 14.14 -13.51
CA MET A 134 -18.62 14.22 -14.86
C MET A 134 -19.59 13.64 -15.89
N ALA A 135 -20.13 12.45 -15.63
CA ALA A 135 -21.06 11.78 -16.54
C ALA A 135 -22.37 12.57 -16.73
N MET A 136 -22.82 13.28 -15.71
CA MET A 136 -24.05 14.08 -15.72
C MET A 136 -23.83 15.55 -16.09
N GLY A 137 -22.58 16.00 -16.26
CA GLY A 137 -22.26 17.42 -16.52
C GLY A 137 -22.60 18.34 -15.35
N ILE A 138 -22.51 17.85 -14.12
CA ILE A 138 -22.81 18.60 -12.90
C ILE A 138 -21.55 19.35 -12.44
N GLU A 139 -21.72 20.63 -12.13
CA GLU A 139 -20.69 21.44 -11.50
C GLU A 139 -20.98 21.61 -10.01
N THR A 140 -20.07 21.10 -9.18
CA THR A 140 -20.15 21.22 -7.73
C THR A 140 -19.86 22.66 -7.32
N PRO A 141 -20.63 23.26 -6.38
CA PRO A 141 -20.33 24.61 -5.91
C PRO A 141 -18.91 24.67 -5.31
N PRO A 142 -18.18 25.80 -5.42
CA PRO A 142 -16.79 25.89 -4.96
C PRO A 142 -16.58 25.43 -3.51
N LEU A 143 -17.51 25.76 -2.61
CA LEU A 143 -17.46 25.30 -1.21
C LEU A 143 -17.58 23.78 -1.08
N GLY A 144 -18.36 23.12 -1.93
CA GLY A 144 -18.47 21.65 -1.96
C GLY A 144 -17.13 20.99 -2.29
N THR A 145 -16.39 21.54 -3.25
CA THR A 145 -15.02 21.08 -3.55
C THR A 145 -14.08 21.28 -2.37
N VAL A 146 -14.14 22.45 -1.71
CA VAL A 146 -13.32 22.73 -0.53
C VAL A 146 -13.59 21.73 0.60
N VAL A 147 -14.87 21.45 0.89
CA VAL A 147 -15.25 20.47 1.93
C VAL A 147 -14.73 19.07 1.61
N ARG A 148 -14.82 18.62 0.35
CA ARG A 148 -14.26 17.33 -0.07
C ARG A 148 -12.75 17.28 0.08
N ASN A 149 -12.05 18.34 -0.31
CA ASN A 149 -10.59 18.41 -0.15
C ASN A 149 -10.16 18.39 1.32
N LEU A 150 -10.92 19.04 2.21
CA LEU A 150 -10.68 18.97 3.65
C LEU A 150 -10.90 17.56 4.20
N GLY A 151 -11.95 16.87 3.76
CA GLY A 151 -12.21 15.47 4.12
C GLY A 151 -11.09 14.53 3.66
N GLU A 152 -10.63 14.65 2.41
CA GLU A 152 -9.50 13.86 1.89
C GLU A 152 -8.19 14.16 2.64
N ALA A 153 -7.95 15.42 3.02
CA ALA A 153 -6.79 15.76 3.85
C ALA A 153 -6.88 15.14 5.26
N ALA A 154 -8.09 15.06 5.83
CA ALA A 154 -8.33 14.38 7.11
C ALA A 154 -8.15 12.85 6.98
N GLU A 155 -8.59 12.24 5.86
CA GLU A 155 -8.34 10.83 5.54
C GLU A 155 -6.83 10.54 5.52
N MET A 156 -6.03 11.35 4.82
CA MET A 156 -4.57 11.24 4.84
C MET A 156 -3.99 11.42 6.26
N GLY A 157 -4.61 12.29 7.05
CA GLY A 157 -4.23 12.57 8.44
C GLY A 157 -4.41 11.39 9.38
N TYR A 158 -5.35 10.47 9.14
CA TYR A 158 -5.46 9.24 9.94
C TYR A 158 -4.73 8.06 9.29
N ASP A 159 -4.78 7.91 7.96
CA ASP A 159 -4.29 6.71 7.28
C ASP A 159 -2.76 6.63 7.31
N ASN A 160 -2.07 7.77 7.12
CA ASN A 160 -0.61 7.80 7.17
C ASN A 160 -0.06 7.43 8.55
N PRO A 161 -0.53 8.01 9.68
CA PRO A 161 -0.11 7.57 11.01
C PRO A 161 -0.53 6.13 11.34
N LEU A 162 -1.71 5.69 10.91
CA LEU A 162 -2.15 4.29 11.05
C LEU A 162 -1.14 3.36 10.40
N HIS A 163 -0.81 3.59 9.12
CA HIS A 163 0.15 2.79 8.40
C HIS A 163 1.54 2.85 9.05
N LEU A 164 2.05 4.06 9.29
CA LEU A 164 3.41 4.26 9.79
C LEU A 164 3.63 3.66 11.18
N TYR A 165 2.70 3.86 12.12
CA TYR A 165 2.95 3.50 13.52
C TYR A 165 2.31 2.19 13.93
N LEU A 166 1.18 1.81 13.35
CA LEU A 166 0.42 0.64 13.79
C LEU A 166 0.61 -0.57 12.87
N LEU A 167 0.86 -0.32 11.57
CA LEU A 167 1.01 -1.38 10.57
C LEU A 167 2.48 -1.67 10.28
N ALA A 168 3.19 -0.78 9.59
CA ALA A 168 4.57 -0.99 9.14
C ALA A 168 5.62 -0.72 10.23
N GLY A 169 5.38 0.27 11.10
CA GLY A 169 6.31 0.67 12.16
C GLY A 169 6.80 -0.49 13.04
N PRO A 170 5.93 -1.41 13.50
CA PRO A 170 6.32 -2.58 14.27
C PRO A 170 7.40 -3.47 13.63
N ASP A 171 7.55 -3.48 12.30
CA ASP A 171 8.63 -4.22 11.63
C ASP A 171 10.03 -3.70 11.99
N TYR A 172 10.10 -2.42 12.37
CA TYR A 172 11.32 -1.75 12.80
C TYR A 172 11.43 -1.63 14.33
N SER A 173 10.53 -2.26 15.08
CA SER A 173 10.51 -2.18 16.53
C SER A 173 11.67 -2.93 17.18
N GLU A 174 12.00 -2.56 18.42
CA GLU A 174 13.01 -3.25 19.22
C GLU A 174 12.75 -4.75 19.31
N ILE A 175 11.50 -5.17 19.49
CA ILE A 175 11.12 -6.59 19.63
C ILE A 175 11.48 -7.37 18.36
N VAL A 176 11.11 -6.85 17.19
CA VAL A 176 11.35 -7.50 15.91
C VAL A 176 12.84 -7.48 15.57
N VAL A 177 13.49 -6.31 15.64
CA VAL A 177 14.90 -6.16 15.27
C VAL A 177 15.80 -7.01 16.18
N LYS A 178 15.50 -7.16 17.48
CA LYS A 178 16.26 -8.07 18.35
C LYS A 178 16.13 -9.53 17.93
N ALA A 179 14.95 -9.93 17.44
CA ALA A 179 14.68 -11.31 17.05
C ALA A 179 15.31 -11.66 15.70
N THR A 180 15.29 -10.75 14.74
CA THR A 180 15.77 -11.01 13.37
C THR A 180 17.20 -10.56 13.12
N ASN A 181 17.63 -9.44 13.71
CA ASN A 181 18.91 -8.77 13.44
C ASN A 181 19.56 -8.21 14.73
N PRO A 182 19.93 -9.06 15.69
CA PRO A 182 20.46 -8.63 17.00
C PRO A 182 21.73 -7.78 16.90
N GLU A 183 22.51 -7.92 15.82
CA GLU A 183 23.66 -7.08 15.49
C GLU A 183 23.27 -5.62 15.16
N ILE A 184 22.13 -5.41 14.50
CA ILE A 184 21.60 -4.07 14.22
C ILE A 184 21.18 -3.41 15.54
N TRP A 185 20.49 -4.14 16.42
CA TRP A 185 20.11 -3.62 17.73
C TRP A 185 21.32 -3.16 18.57
N LYS A 186 22.43 -3.92 18.55
CA LYS A 186 23.66 -3.54 19.26
C LYS A 186 24.23 -2.21 18.74
N LYS A 187 24.17 -1.97 17.43
CA LYS A 187 24.60 -0.71 16.80
C LYS A 187 23.63 0.43 17.12
N ALA A 188 22.33 0.18 17.06
CA ALA A 188 21.27 1.17 17.29
C ALA A 188 21.38 1.86 18.66
N LYS A 189 21.84 1.13 19.70
CA LYS A 189 22.08 1.70 21.04
C LYS A 189 23.17 2.76 21.13
N ARG A 190 24.06 2.83 20.12
CA ARG A 190 25.20 3.76 20.08
C ARG A 190 25.06 4.80 18.97
N TRP A 191 24.25 4.50 17.95
CA TRP A 191 24.01 5.41 16.85
C TRP A 191 23.06 6.53 17.28
N LEU A 192 23.53 7.77 17.24
CA LEU A 192 22.69 8.95 17.41
C LEU A 192 21.61 9.01 16.34
N CYS A 193 20.36 9.20 16.76
CA CYS A 193 19.24 9.34 15.82
C CYS A 193 19.38 10.66 15.07
N PRO A 194 19.38 10.70 13.73
CA PRO A 194 19.34 11.97 13.01
C PRO A 194 18.07 12.75 13.35
N GLY A 195 18.16 14.06 13.60
CA GLY A 195 16.99 14.89 13.89
C GLY A 195 16.54 14.91 15.36
N VAL A 196 17.42 14.57 16.32
CA VAL A 196 17.11 14.54 17.77
C VAL A 196 16.40 15.81 18.25
N GLU A 197 16.75 16.97 17.71
CA GLU A 197 16.16 18.27 18.00
C GLU A 197 14.66 18.37 17.65
N HIS A 198 14.18 17.54 16.72
CA HIS A 198 12.79 17.55 16.27
C HIS A 198 11.92 16.54 17.03
N HIS A 199 12.46 15.37 17.36
CA HIS A 199 11.68 14.25 17.91
C HIS A 199 12.14 13.75 19.28
N GLY A 200 13.27 14.22 19.81
CA GLY A 200 13.76 13.91 21.15
C GLY A 200 14.40 12.53 21.34
N PHE A 201 14.24 11.58 20.41
CA PHE A 201 14.96 10.30 20.46
C PHE A 201 16.47 10.50 20.29
N ARG A 202 17.25 10.19 21.32
CA ARG A 202 18.71 10.39 21.32
C ARG A 202 19.43 9.38 20.43
N THR A 203 19.00 8.12 20.47
CA THR A 203 19.59 7.02 19.71
C THR A 203 18.56 6.33 18.84
N MET A 204 19.02 5.63 17.80
CA MET A 204 18.13 4.81 16.97
C MET A 204 17.41 3.74 17.79
N ALA A 205 18.04 3.22 18.85
CA ALA A 205 17.39 2.29 19.76
C ALA A 205 16.18 2.90 20.47
N ASP A 206 16.25 4.17 20.88
CA ASP A 206 15.13 4.86 21.54
C ASP A 206 13.91 4.96 20.59
N LEU A 207 14.16 5.26 19.31
CA LEU A 207 13.14 5.31 18.27
C LEU A 207 12.54 3.91 17.99
N MET A 208 13.38 2.88 17.86
CA MET A 208 12.93 1.48 17.66
C MET A 208 12.08 0.99 18.85
N THR A 209 12.46 1.32 20.09
CA THR A 209 11.68 1.02 21.29
C THR A 209 10.34 1.75 21.28
N ALA A 210 10.30 2.99 20.79
CA ALA A 210 9.06 3.77 20.68
C ALA A 210 8.06 3.20 19.65
N LEU A 211 8.51 2.35 18.73
CA LEU A 211 7.68 1.62 17.77
C LEU A 211 7.17 0.27 18.29
N ASN A 212 7.53 -0.14 19.52
CA ASN A 212 7.05 -1.40 20.08
C ASN A 212 5.50 -1.42 20.15
N PRO A 213 4.84 -2.49 19.66
CA PRO A 213 3.40 -2.61 19.74
C PRO A 213 2.86 -2.43 21.16
N LEU A 214 1.76 -1.66 21.28
CA LEU A 214 1.01 -1.37 22.51
C LEU A 214 1.74 -0.61 23.62
N THR A 215 3.07 -0.66 23.66
CA THR A 215 3.89 -0.12 24.75
C THR A 215 4.76 1.05 24.33
N GLY A 216 5.16 1.10 23.05
CA GLY A 216 5.95 2.18 22.48
C GLY A 216 5.20 3.52 22.45
N ALA A 217 5.93 4.62 22.64
CA ALA A 217 5.36 5.96 22.64
C ALA A 217 4.75 6.32 21.28
N LEU A 218 5.49 6.12 20.18
CA LEU A 218 5.02 6.41 18.81
C LEU A 218 3.86 5.51 18.41
N TYR A 219 3.87 4.23 18.83
CA TYR A 219 2.73 3.34 18.59
C TYR A 219 1.44 3.85 19.25
N ARG A 220 1.52 4.24 20.53
CA ARG A 220 0.36 4.77 21.27
C ARG A 220 -0.10 6.12 20.74
N GLU A 221 0.84 7.00 20.40
CA GLU A 221 0.54 8.27 19.75
C GLU A 221 -0.15 8.06 18.40
N GLY A 222 0.30 7.08 17.61
CA GLY A 222 -0.37 6.66 16.39
C GLY A 222 -1.84 6.29 16.62
N LEU A 223 -2.15 5.52 17.67
CA LEU A 223 -3.55 5.21 18.03
C LEU A 223 -4.36 6.49 18.27
N ASP A 224 -3.82 7.44 19.03
CA ASP A 224 -4.52 8.69 19.34
C ASP A 224 -4.74 9.55 18.08
N PHE A 225 -3.74 9.65 17.20
CA PHE A 225 -3.87 10.36 15.92
C PHE A 225 -4.97 9.76 15.05
N THR A 226 -5.09 8.42 15.00
CA THR A 226 -6.16 7.79 14.21
C THR A 226 -7.56 8.12 14.71
N ARG A 227 -7.72 8.45 16.00
CA ARG A 227 -8.99 8.93 16.54
C ARG A 227 -9.22 10.40 16.18
N LEU A 228 -8.25 11.27 16.49
CA LEU A 228 -8.37 12.72 16.30
C LEU A 228 -8.63 13.09 14.84
N ALA A 229 -7.89 12.48 13.91
CA ALA A 229 -8.05 12.78 12.49
C ALA A 229 -9.40 12.33 11.92
N ARG A 230 -10.08 11.36 12.56
CA ARG A 230 -11.44 10.93 12.18
C ARG A 230 -12.56 11.78 12.78
N GLU A 231 -12.26 12.64 13.75
CA GLU A 231 -13.20 13.61 14.30
C GLU A 231 -13.30 14.90 13.46
N MET A 232 -12.28 15.16 12.64
CA MET A 232 -12.20 16.30 11.71
C MET A 232 -13.14 16.13 10.52
#